data_AF-A0A529HHQ5-F1
#
_entry.id   AF-A0A529HHQ5-F1
#
_cell.length_a   1.000
_cell.length_b   1.000
_cell.length_c   1.000
_cell.angle_alpha   90.00
_cell.angle_beta   90.00
_cell.angle_gamma   90.00
#
_symmetry.space_group_name_H-M   'P 1'
#
loop_
_entity.id
_entity.type
_entity.pdbx_description
1 polymer ?
#
loop_
_entity_poly.entity_id
_entity_poly.type
_entity_poly.pdbx_seq_one_letter_code
_entity_poly.pdbx_strand_id
1 'polypeptide(L)'
;TIDREVAEARVAVMQAALDVLNHKTSAAAAVVREQYEAQRRIAEDPEDAQAATEYDRLRLYAIKRQRDALEELRRNGTIGDEAYHRLEEEIDWS
;
A
#
# COMPACT_ATOMS: atom_id res chain seq x y z
N THR A 1 3.71 9.59 25.74
CA THR A 1 4.61 10.21 24.75
C THR A 1 3.82 10.34 23.46
N ILE A 2 4.27 11.20 22.55
CA ILE A 2 3.64 11.32 21.23
C ILE A 2 3.63 9.95 20.53
N ASP A 3 4.67 9.14 20.66
CA ASP A 3 4.75 7.81 20.03
C ASP A 3 3.63 6.87 20.48
N ARG A 4 3.32 6.87 21.79
CA ARG A 4 2.22 6.09 22.34
C ARG A 4 0.86 6.58 21.83
N GLU A 5 0.65 7.90 21.77
CA GLU A 5 -0.57 8.49 21.23
C GLU A 5 -0.75 8.14 19.74
N VAL A 6 0.33 8.14 18.97
CA VAL A 6 0.34 7.75 17.56
C VAL A 6 0.01 6.26 17.38
N ALA A 7 0.62 5.38 18.19
CA ALA A 7 0.32 3.95 18.15
C ALA A 7 -1.16 3.67 18.48
N GLU A 8 -1.67 4.24 19.58
CA GLU A 8 -3.07 4.13 20.00
C GLU A 8 -4.03 4.64 18.91
N ALA A 9 -3.74 5.82 18.33
CA ALA A 9 -4.54 6.38 17.25
C ALA A 9 -4.53 5.50 15.99
N ARG A 10 -3.37 4.93 15.63
CA ARG A 10 -3.25 4.04 14.47
C ARG A 10 -4.07 2.77 14.63
N VAL A 11 -4.01 2.13 15.81
CA VAL A 11 -4.85 0.97 16.10
C VAL A 11 -6.34 1.32 15.95
N ALA A 12 -6.76 2.47 16.49
CA ALA A 12 -8.15 2.90 16.44
C ALA A 12 -8.64 3.16 15.00
N VAL A 13 -7.87 3.87 14.16
CA VAL A 13 -8.30 4.15 12.78
C VAL A 13 -8.30 2.90 11.89
N MET A 14 -7.35 1.98 12.09
CA MET A 14 -7.35 0.69 11.38
C MET A 14 -8.54 -0.17 11.81
N GLN A 15 -8.89 -0.18 13.09
CA GLN A 15 -10.08 -0.87 13.58
C GLN A 15 -11.36 -0.32 12.93
N ALA A 16 -11.50 1.00 12.84
CA ALA A 16 -12.66 1.62 12.19
C ALA A 16 -12.79 1.20 10.70
N ALA A 17 -11.68 1.07 9.98
CA ALA A 17 -11.69 0.55 8.61
C ALA A 17 -12.17 -0.92 8.55
N LEU A 18 -11.70 -1.76 9.48
CA LEU A 18 -12.07 -3.17 9.56
C LEU A 18 -13.55 -3.36 9.89
N ASP A 19 -14.11 -2.53 10.77
CA ASP A 19 -15.52 -2.58 11.13
C ASP A 19 -16.42 -2.36 9.91
N VAL A 20 -16.07 -1.40 9.05
CA VAL A 20 -16.80 -1.16 7.77
C VAL A 20 -16.66 -2.34 6.81
N LEU A 21 -15.48 -2.96 6.74
CA LEU A 21 -15.19 -4.07 5.83
C LEU A 21 -15.77 -5.41 6.29
N ASN A 22 -16.06 -5.59 7.58
CA ASN A 22 -16.70 -6.80 8.11
C ASN A 22 -18.09 -7.04 7.51
N HIS A 23 -18.77 -5.97 7.08
CA HIS A 23 -20.08 -6.06 6.43
C HIS A 23 -20.00 -6.31 4.92
N LYS A 24 -18.79 -6.48 4.35
CA LYS A 24 -18.57 -6.68 2.92
C LYS A 24 -18.05 -8.09 2.66
N THR A 25 -18.75 -8.85 1.82
CA THR A 25 -18.51 -10.29 1.59
C THR A 25 -17.77 -10.61 0.29
N SER A 26 -17.41 -9.60 -0.51
CA SER A 26 -16.68 -9.83 -1.76
C SER A 26 -15.25 -10.31 -1.50
N ALA A 27 -14.67 -11.02 -2.47
CA ALA A 27 -13.26 -11.42 -2.41
C ALA A 27 -12.32 -10.20 -2.29
N ALA A 28 -12.64 -9.11 -2.99
CA ALA A 28 -11.90 -7.85 -2.88
C ALA A 28 -11.95 -7.30 -1.45
N ALA A 29 -13.11 -7.33 -0.79
CA ALA A 29 -13.21 -6.90 0.60
C ALA A 29 -12.40 -7.77 1.56
N ALA A 30 -12.28 -9.08 1.29
CA ALA A 30 -11.44 -9.97 2.09
C ALA A 30 -9.96 -9.60 2.02
N VAL A 31 -9.44 -9.32 0.82
CA VAL A 31 -8.05 -8.88 0.62
C VAL A 31 -7.78 -7.55 1.33
N VAL A 32 -8.68 -6.58 1.20
CA VAL A 32 -8.52 -5.28 1.86
C VAL A 32 -8.56 -5.43 3.38
N ARG A 33 -9.41 -6.32 3.93
CA ARG A 33 -9.45 -6.65 5.36
C ARG A 33 -8.11 -7.19 5.85
N GLU A 34 -7.54 -8.13 5.12
CA GLU A 34 -6.25 -8.75 5.48
C GLU A 34 -5.11 -7.72 5.55
N GLN A 35 -5.09 -6.76 4.63
CA GLN A 35 -4.09 -5.67 4.65
C GLN A 35 -4.26 -4.75 5.86
N TYR A 36 -5.49 -4.34 6.18
CA TYR A 36 -5.75 -3.53 7.38
C TYR A 36 -5.46 -4.30 8.68
N GLU A 37 -5.69 -5.61 8.73
CA GLU A 37 -5.31 -6.45 9.86
C GLU A 37 -3.78 -6.54 10.04
N ALA A 38 -3.03 -6.64 8.94
CA ALA A 38 -1.57 -6.58 8.97
C ALA A 38 -1.08 -5.22 9.49
N GLN A 39 -1.66 -4.12 9.01
CA GLN A 39 -1.32 -2.76 9.46
C GLN A 39 -1.68 -2.52 10.93
N ARG A 40 -2.83 -3.00 11.41
CA ARG A 40 -3.22 -2.89 12.82
C ARG A 40 -2.26 -3.64 13.73
N ARG A 41 -1.82 -4.84 13.34
CA ARG A 41 -0.82 -5.62 14.10
C ARG A 41 0.52 -4.90 14.23
N ILE A 42 0.97 -4.19 13.20
CA ILE A 42 2.16 -3.33 13.31
C ILE A 42 1.91 -2.18 14.28
N ALA A 43 0.76 -1.52 14.18
CA ALA A 43 0.41 -0.38 15.04
C ALA A 43 0.29 -0.74 16.54
N GLU A 44 0.06 -2.01 16.87
CA GLU A 44 0.03 -2.52 18.24
C GLU A 44 1.42 -2.55 18.90
N ASP A 45 2.51 -2.50 18.12
CA ASP A 45 3.88 -2.37 18.64
C ASP A 45 4.23 -0.89 18.88
N PRO A 46 4.29 -0.40 20.13
CA PRO A 46 4.56 1.00 20.41
C PRO A 46 5.99 1.43 20.09
N GLU A 47 6.93 0.50 19.87
CA GLU A 47 8.31 0.82 19.49
C GLU A 47 8.46 1.02 17.98
N ASP A 48 7.61 0.39 17.17
CA ASP A 48 7.62 0.50 15.71
C ASP A 48 6.20 0.47 15.10
N ALA A 49 5.31 1.33 15.61
CA ALA A 49 3.91 1.42 15.19
C ALA A 49 3.70 1.86 13.73
N GLN A 50 4.79 2.09 12.98
CA GLN A 50 4.79 2.56 11.59
C GLN A 50 5.59 1.66 10.66
N ALA A 51 6.04 0.49 11.11
CA ALA A 51 6.81 -0.43 10.29
C ALA A 51 6.06 -0.80 8.99
N ALA A 52 6.81 -1.03 7.92
CA ALA A 52 6.25 -1.54 6.68
C ALA A 52 5.79 -3.00 6.86
N THR A 53 4.55 -3.28 6.48
CA THR A 53 4.00 -4.64 6.39
C THR A 53 4.64 -5.43 5.25
N GLU A 54 4.40 -6.75 5.20
CA GLU A 54 4.79 -7.56 4.04
C GLU A 54 4.11 -7.09 2.75
N TYR A 55 2.85 -6.65 2.84
CA TYR A 55 2.10 -6.08 1.72
C TYR A 55 2.79 -4.84 1.15
N ASP A 56 3.24 -3.93 2.02
CA ASP A 56 3.96 -2.72 1.59
C ASP A 56 5.26 -3.08 0.87
N ARG A 57 6.01 -4.06 1.39
CA ARG A 57 7.25 -4.54 0.77
C ARG A 57 7.01 -5.19 -0.60
N LEU A 58 5.97 -6.02 -0.70
CA LEU A 58 5.59 -6.66 -1.96
C LEU A 58 5.13 -5.63 -2.99
N ARG A 59 4.37 -4.62 -2.58
CA ARG A 59 3.95 -3.52 -3.45
C ARG A 59 5.15 -2.75 -3.99
N LEU A 60 6.11 -2.37 -3.12
CA LEU A 60 7.33 -1.69 -3.54
C LEU A 60 8.16 -2.54 -4.52
N TYR A 61 8.23 -3.85 -4.30
CA TYR A 61 8.89 -4.76 -5.23
C TYR A 61 8.20 -4.79 -6.60
N ALA A 62 6.86 -4.86 -6.62
CA ALA A 62 6.08 -4.85 -7.85
C ALA A 62 6.22 -3.52 -8.61
N ILE A 63 6.10 -2.38 -7.92
CA ILE A 63 6.28 -1.03 -8.50
C ILE A 63 7.65 -0.91 -9.17
N LYS A 64 8.71 -1.39 -8.52
CA LYS A 64 10.04 -1.39 -9.12
C LYS A 64 10.06 -2.13 -10.46
N ARG A 65 9.41 -3.31 -10.54
CA ARG A 65 9.35 -4.09 -11.77
C ARG A 65 8.45 -3.47 -12.84
N GLN A 66 7.39 -2.78 -12.44
CA GLN A 66 6.55 -2.01 -13.36
C GLN A 66 7.35 -0.88 -14.01
N ARG A 67 8.13 -0.13 -13.22
CA ARG A 67 9.02 0.93 -13.74
C ARG A 67 10.09 0.39 -14.69
N ASP A 68 10.72 -0.76 -14.35
CA ASP A 68 11.68 -1.44 -15.24
C ASP A 68 11.04 -1.75 -16.62
N ALA A 69 9.81 -2.27 -16.62
CA ALA A 69 9.09 -2.61 -17.85
C ALA A 69 8.66 -1.36 -18.65
N LEU A 70 8.22 -0.30 -17.96
CA LEU A 70 7.82 0.96 -18.58
C LEU A 70 8.99 1.63 -19.31
N GLU A 71 10.17 1.65 -18.67
CA GLU A 71 11.39 2.18 -19.27
C GLU A 71 11.81 1.39 -20.53
N GLU A 72 11.65 0.07 -20.53
CA GLU A 72 11.94 -0.76 -21.70
C GLU A 72 11.00 -0.44 -22.88
N LEU A 73 9.70 -0.26 -22.61
CA LEU A 73 8.71 0.13 -23.63
C LEU A 73 9.04 1.49 -24.27
N ARG A 74 9.59 2.42 -23.49
CA ARG A 74 10.07 3.70 -23.99
C ARG A 74 11.33 3.53 -24.83
N ARG A 75 12.32 2.78 -24.32
CA ARG A 75 13.63 2.57 -24.99
C ARG A 75 13.49 1.91 -26.35
N ASN A 76 12.58 0.95 -26.49
CA ASN A 76 12.36 0.24 -27.75
C ASN A 76 11.39 0.97 -28.70
N GLY A 77 10.87 2.14 -28.30
CA GLY A 77 9.98 2.97 -29.12
C GLY A 77 8.53 2.48 -29.20
N THR A 78 8.12 1.52 -28.36
CA THR A 78 6.72 1.08 -28.28
C THR A 78 5.81 2.20 -27.76
N ILE A 79 6.31 3.03 -26.83
CA ILE A 79 5.62 4.21 -26.32
C ILE A 79 6.49 5.47 -26.45
N GLY A 80 5.84 6.62 -26.62
CA GLY A 80 6.48 7.93 -26.61
C GLY A 80 6.64 8.52 -25.20
N ASP A 81 7.33 9.66 -25.13
CA ASP A 81 7.68 10.37 -23.88
C ASP A 81 6.45 10.80 -23.05
N GLU A 82 5.42 11.33 -23.69
CA GLU A 82 4.18 11.74 -23.01
C GLU A 82 3.43 10.54 -22.40
N ALA A 83 3.37 9.42 -23.14
CA ALA A 83 2.76 8.19 -22.64
C ALA A 83 3.55 7.59 -21.48
N TYR A 84 4.89 7.67 -21.55
CA TYR A 84 5.78 7.26 -20.46
C TYR A 84 5.48 8.07 -19.19
N HIS A 85 5.49 9.41 -19.24
CA HIS A 85 5.29 10.24 -18.06
C HIS A 85 3.90 10.06 -17.44
N ARG A 86 2.86 9.90 -18.27
CA ARG A 86 1.51 9.61 -17.75
C ARG A 86 1.45 8.29 -16.97
N LEU A 87 2.09 7.24 -17.47
CA LEU A 87 2.13 5.93 -16.81
C LEU A 87 3.07 5.92 -15.59
N GLU A 88 4.16 6.67 -15.65
CA GLU A 88 5.08 6.87 -14.52
C GLU A 88 4.35 7.53 -13.35
N GLU A 89 3.59 8.59 -13.61
CA GLU A 89 2.74 9.21 -12.58
C GLU A 89 1.75 8.20 -12.01
N GLU A 90 1.02 7.46 -12.84
CA GLU A 90 0.04 6.47 -12.38
C GLU A 90 0.64 5.44 -11.41
N ILE A 91 1.85 4.95 -11.69
CA ILE A 91 2.57 4.01 -10.83
C ILE A 91 2.97 4.66 -9.50
N ASP A 92 3.38 5.94 -9.53
CA ASP A 92 3.84 6.67 -8.34
C ASP A 92 2.71 7.03 -7.37
N TRP A 93 1.48 7.12 -7.86
CA TRP A 93 0.28 7.32 -7.05
C TRP A 93 -0.36 6.01 -6.54
N SER A 94 0.20 4.84 -6.87
CA SER A 94 -0.36 3.51 -6.55
C SER A 94 0.12 2.90 -5.23
#